data_AF-A0A369CEG5-F1
#
_entry.id   AF-A0A369CEG5-F1
#
_cell.length_a   1.000
_cell.length_b   1.000
_cell.length_c   1.000
_cell.angle_alpha   90.00
_cell.angle_beta   90.00
_cell.angle_gamma   90.00
#
_symmetry.space_group_name_H-M   'P 1'
#
loop_
_entity.id
_entity.type
_entity.pdbx_description
1 polymer ?
#
loop_
_entity_poly.entity_id
_entity_poly.type
_entity_poly.pdbx_seq_one_letter_code
_entity_poly.pdbx_strand_id
1 'polypeptide(L)'
;MGTFVDRLFPVERLIWQEMRGGILPPPVSSAGNGSLVQQRLSTTDEGQYRVTFPPQVRKWSDWVAIYEFSLGVGGRRDSFRLRDPRTYFNKRAGQALGAGDGVTQAYQLVASFGDDYTHRITKPVDGTVAIYIGQAGSPVAQTSRWSVGLLSGEVSFDSDLAGTVTGATSASPCVLEITGHGLTTGDTVHLGAFTGTGWSGLNDRREIVAVVDANHISIPVDSSAFPAYSANDGTTHTLPQAGEIITADLEWEFQVCLSSRIEPPSDAVVGRIVRLGEVVFEEVDE
;
A
#
# COMPACT_ATOMS: atom_id res chain seq x y z
N MET A 1 4.90 -13.51 -24.86
CA MET A 1 4.90 -14.05 -23.49
C MET A 1 4.27 -15.44 -23.50
N GLY A 2 4.72 -16.36 -22.65
CA GLY A 2 4.04 -17.62 -22.36
C GLY A 2 2.85 -17.43 -21.41
N THR A 3 2.41 -18.51 -20.76
CA THR A 3 1.26 -18.49 -19.84
C THR A 3 1.66 -17.85 -18.50
N PHE A 4 0.72 -17.21 -17.82
CA PHE A 4 0.90 -16.86 -16.40
C PHE A 4 0.70 -18.10 -15.53
N VAL A 5 1.69 -18.42 -14.71
CA VAL A 5 1.68 -19.50 -13.74
C VAL A 5 1.54 -18.88 -12.36
N ASP A 6 0.40 -19.13 -11.71
CA ASP A 6 0.08 -18.60 -10.38
C ASP A 6 0.92 -19.29 -9.28
N ARG A 7 2.22 -18.98 -9.26
CA ARG A 7 3.20 -19.49 -8.30
C ARG A 7 4.11 -18.37 -7.84
N LEU A 8 4.33 -18.30 -6.53
CA LEU A 8 5.22 -17.33 -5.90
C LEU A 8 6.67 -17.82 -5.89
N PHE A 9 7.57 -17.00 -6.42
CA PHE A 9 9.01 -17.24 -6.37
C PHE A 9 9.51 -17.23 -4.90
N PRO A 10 10.26 -18.25 -4.47
CA PRO A 10 10.67 -18.40 -3.07
C PRO A 10 11.85 -17.48 -2.71
N VAL A 11 11.59 -16.18 -2.63
CA VAL A 11 12.61 -15.13 -2.33
C VAL A 11 13.32 -15.34 -1.00
N GLU A 12 12.68 -16.02 -0.04
CA GLU A 12 13.22 -16.34 1.28
C GLU A 12 14.37 -17.36 1.24
N ARG A 13 14.49 -18.11 0.14
CA ARG A 13 15.59 -19.05 -0.10
C ARG A 13 16.88 -18.34 -0.55
N LEU A 14 16.77 -17.06 -0.92
CA LEU A 14 17.88 -16.24 -1.37
C LEU A 14 18.52 -15.44 -0.23
N ILE A 15 19.82 -15.20 -0.37
CA ILE A 15 20.61 -14.35 0.52
C ILE A 15 21.04 -13.12 -0.25
N TRP A 16 20.90 -11.97 0.42
CA TRP A 16 21.12 -10.65 -0.14
C TRP A 16 22.17 -9.95 0.72
N GLN A 17 23.46 -10.09 0.41
CA GLN A 17 24.54 -9.59 1.27
C GLN A 17 24.61 -8.06 1.37
N GLU A 18 24.05 -7.33 0.41
CA GLU A 18 24.24 -5.87 0.26
C GLU A 18 22.97 -5.04 0.55
N MET A 19 21.86 -5.65 0.99
CA MET A 19 20.62 -4.91 1.33
C MET A 19 20.66 -4.21 2.69
N ARG A 20 21.79 -4.23 3.42
CA ARG A 20 22.00 -3.42 4.62
C ARG A 20 22.30 -1.97 4.21
N GLY A 21 21.28 -1.23 3.79
CA GLY A 21 21.44 0.17 3.39
C GLY A 21 20.24 0.84 2.74
N GLY A 22 19.12 0.13 2.54
CA GLY A 22 18.01 0.65 1.76
C GLY A 22 18.40 0.77 0.29
N ILE A 23 17.42 0.59 -0.58
CA ILE A 23 17.63 0.88 -2.01
C ILE A 23 17.41 2.36 -2.18
N LEU A 24 18.50 3.07 -2.49
CA LEU A 24 18.40 4.38 -3.11
C LEU A 24 17.84 4.17 -4.52
N PRO A 25 16.86 4.98 -4.97
CA PRO A 25 16.46 4.98 -6.37
C PRO A 25 17.69 5.22 -7.26
N PRO A 26 17.69 4.72 -8.52
CA PRO A 26 18.81 4.95 -9.41
C PRO A 26 19.09 6.46 -9.47
N PRO A 27 20.33 6.93 -9.27
CA PRO A 27 20.66 8.32 -9.49
C PRO A 27 20.35 8.65 -10.95
N VAL A 28 19.52 9.66 -11.18
CA VAL A 28 19.34 10.28 -12.49
C VAL A 28 20.66 10.97 -12.84
N SER A 29 21.57 10.19 -13.44
CA SER A 29 22.91 10.53 -13.92
C SER A 29 23.82 11.36 -12.99
N SER A 30 24.93 10.76 -12.58
CA SER A 30 26.23 11.28 -13.00
C SER A 30 27.29 10.19 -12.85
N ALA A 31 28.10 10.04 -13.88
CA ALA A 31 29.20 9.09 -13.93
C ALA A 31 30.17 9.36 -12.77
N GLY A 32 30.27 8.42 -11.84
CA GLY A 32 31.24 8.44 -10.75
C GLY A 32 31.80 7.05 -10.53
N ASN A 33 33.05 6.83 -10.92
CA ASN A 33 33.81 5.62 -10.63
C ASN A 33 34.02 5.48 -9.12
N GLY A 34 33.21 4.66 -8.46
CA GLY A 34 33.35 4.30 -7.05
C GLY A 34 32.62 3.00 -6.76
N SER A 35 33.37 1.98 -6.34
CA SER A 35 32.99 0.57 -6.18
C SER A 35 31.95 0.29 -5.07
N LEU A 36 30.72 0.73 -5.27
CA LEU A 36 29.53 0.07 -4.70
C LEU A 36 28.76 -0.52 -5.88
N VAL A 37 28.48 -1.82 -5.84
CA VAL A 37 27.79 -2.54 -6.91
C VAL A 37 26.45 -1.86 -7.14
N GLN A 38 26.37 -1.06 -8.20
CA GLN A 38 25.16 -0.39 -8.62
C GLN A 38 24.15 -1.47 -8.96
N GLN A 39 23.13 -1.62 -8.12
CA GLN A 39 21.92 -2.34 -8.48
C GLN A 39 21.27 -1.52 -9.60
N ARG A 40 21.54 -1.90 -10.85
CA ARG A 40 21.08 -1.19 -12.03
C ARG A 40 19.63 -1.58 -12.27
N LEU A 41 18.70 -0.96 -11.52
CA LEU A 41 17.32 -0.83 -11.98
C LEU A 41 17.38 0.12 -13.17
N SER A 42 17.49 -0.42 -14.37
CA SER A 42 17.26 0.33 -15.60
C SER A 42 15.86 -0.01 -16.06
N THR A 43 14.94 0.97 -16.00
CA THR A 43 13.78 0.98 -16.87
C THR A 43 14.33 1.23 -18.26
N THR A 44 14.31 0.22 -19.12
CA THR A 44 14.42 0.49 -20.57
C THR A 44 13.17 1.27 -21.02
N ASP A 45 13.20 1.86 -22.21
CA ASP A 45 12.15 2.75 -22.75
C ASP A 45 10.75 2.10 -22.96
N GLU A 46 10.54 0.91 -22.41
CA GLU A 46 9.27 0.17 -22.30
C GLU A 46 9.27 -0.43 -20.88
N GLY A 47 8.12 -0.44 -20.19
CA GLY A 47 7.91 -0.61 -18.74
C GLY A 47 8.48 -1.85 -18.01
N GLN A 48 9.47 -2.52 -18.59
CA GLN A 48 10.21 -3.63 -18.04
C GLN A 48 11.12 -3.21 -16.88
N TYR A 49 10.81 -3.71 -15.69
CA TYR A 49 11.70 -3.65 -14.54
C TYR A 49 12.73 -4.75 -14.69
N ARG A 50 13.97 -4.36 -14.99
CA ARG A 50 15.10 -5.26 -14.86
C ARG A 50 15.57 -5.27 -13.42
N VAL A 51 15.29 -6.38 -12.72
CA VAL A 51 15.83 -6.57 -11.38
C VAL A 51 16.99 -7.56 -11.44
N THR A 52 18.20 -7.00 -11.55
CA THR A 52 19.45 -7.75 -11.43
C THR A 52 19.92 -7.75 -9.99
N PHE A 53 20.16 -8.94 -9.45
CA PHE A 53 20.89 -9.10 -8.20
C PHE A 53 22.03 -10.11 -8.38
N PRO A 54 23.02 -10.15 -7.49
CA PRO A 54 23.91 -11.28 -7.32
C PRO A 54 23.35 -12.23 -6.23
N PRO A 55 22.25 -12.98 -6.48
CA PRO A 55 21.64 -13.76 -5.42
C PRO A 55 22.57 -14.92 -5.02
N GLN A 56 22.53 -15.26 -3.74
CA GLN A 56 23.32 -16.36 -3.19
C GLN A 56 22.40 -17.31 -2.43
N VAL A 57 22.81 -18.57 -2.33
CA VAL A 57 22.14 -19.59 -1.53
C VAL A 57 23.09 -20.15 -0.49
N ARG A 58 22.57 -20.45 0.71
CA ARG A 58 23.35 -21.04 1.82
C ARG A 58 23.50 -22.54 1.68
N LYS A 59 22.51 -23.20 1.09
CA LYS A 59 22.42 -24.65 1.02
C LYS A 59 22.13 -25.09 -0.41
N TRP A 60 22.66 -26.26 -0.77
CA TRP A 60 22.33 -26.92 -2.02
C TRP A 60 20.81 -27.17 -2.17
N SER A 61 20.13 -27.49 -1.07
CA SER A 61 18.67 -27.66 -1.05
C SER A 61 17.90 -26.41 -1.48
N ASP A 62 18.42 -25.22 -1.15
CA ASP A 62 17.78 -23.96 -1.52
C ASP A 62 17.97 -23.68 -3.02
N TRP A 63 19.15 -24.02 -3.57
CA TRP A 63 19.37 -24.00 -5.02
C TRP A 63 18.42 -24.94 -5.76
N VAL A 64 18.32 -26.20 -5.30
CA VAL A 64 17.43 -27.19 -5.91
C VAL A 64 16.00 -26.69 -5.93
N ALA A 65 15.50 -26.12 -4.83
CA ALA A 65 14.15 -25.55 -4.76
C ALA A 65 13.93 -24.42 -5.79
N ILE A 66 14.91 -23.53 -5.97
CA ILE A 66 14.84 -22.45 -6.96
C ILE A 66 14.90 -23.00 -8.39
N TYR A 67 15.75 -23.99 -8.64
CA TYR A 67 15.87 -24.63 -9.94
C TYR A 67 14.59 -25.39 -10.30
N GLU A 68 14.04 -26.18 -9.38
CA GLU A 68 12.76 -26.87 -9.55
C GLU A 68 11.59 -25.90 -9.72
N PHE A 69 11.58 -24.78 -8.99
CA PHE A 69 10.63 -23.70 -9.25
C PHE A 69 10.73 -23.22 -10.69
N SER A 70 11.93 -22.90 -11.18
CA SER A 70 12.13 -22.41 -12.54
C SER A 70 11.64 -23.39 -13.60
N LEU A 71 11.85 -24.69 -13.41
CA LEU A 71 11.33 -25.73 -14.30
C LEU A 71 9.80 -25.84 -14.20
N GLY A 72 9.26 -25.75 -12.99
CA GLY A 72 7.83 -25.87 -12.71
C GLY A 72 6.99 -24.69 -13.20
N VAL A 73 7.60 -23.51 -13.39
CA VAL A 73 6.95 -22.33 -13.97
C VAL A 73 7.27 -22.14 -15.46
N GLY A 74 7.84 -23.13 -16.15
CA GLY A 74 8.11 -23.01 -17.60
C GLY A 74 9.36 -22.19 -17.97
N GLY A 75 10.22 -21.90 -16.99
CA GLY A 75 11.52 -21.25 -17.17
C GLY A 75 11.39 -19.80 -17.64
N ARG A 76 12.00 -19.50 -18.79
CA ARG A 76 12.02 -18.14 -19.38
C ARG A 76 10.76 -17.80 -20.17
N ARG A 77 9.95 -18.81 -20.52
CA ARG A 77 8.82 -18.66 -21.44
C ARG A 77 7.61 -18.07 -20.73
N ASP A 78 7.31 -18.63 -19.58
CA ASP A 78 6.10 -18.36 -18.83
C ASP A 78 6.42 -17.36 -17.70
N SER A 79 5.38 -16.72 -17.18
CA SER A 79 5.50 -15.72 -16.12
C SER A 79 4.95 -16.24 -14.80
N PHE A 80 5.40 -15.66 -13.70
CA PHE A 80 5.04 -16.07 -12.35
C PHE A 80 5.09 -14.88 -11.40
N ARG A 81 4.73 -15.11 -10.13
CA ARG A 81 4.69 -14.05 -9.12
C ARG A 81 6.04 -13.89 -8.44
N LEU A 82 6.50 -12.66 -8.30
CA LEU A 82 7.67 -12.30 -7.52
C LEU A 82 7.27 -11.26 -6.47
N ARG A 83 7.42 -11.61 -5.19
CA ARG A 83 7.35 -10.61 -4.12
C ARG A 83 8.52 -9.65 -4.26
N ASP A 84 8.26 -8.35 -4.22
CA ASP A 84 9.33 -7.34 -4.28
C ASP A 84 10.33 -7.60 -3.13
N PRO A 85 11.60 -7.95 -3.43
CA PRO A 85 12.59 -8.15 -2.38
C PRO A 85 12.78 -6.90 -1.50
N ARG A 86 12.48 -5.71 -2.02
CA ARG A 86 12.59 -4.44 -1.31
C ARG A 86 11.59 -4.34 -0.16
N THR A 87 10.34 -4.73 -0.38
CA THR A 87 9.32 -4.72 0.69
C THR A 87 9.39 -5.94 1.59
N TYR A 88 9.90 -7.07 1.11
CA TYR A 88 10.17 -8.22 1.97
C TYR A 88 11.17 -7.88 3.09
N PHE A 89 12.21 -7.08 2.80
CA PHE A 89 13.21 -6.66 3.79
C PHE A 89 12.97 -5.28 4.41
N ASN A 90 12.30 -4.37 3.70
CA ASN A 90 11.98 -3.01 4.16
C ASN A 90 10.51 -2.70 3.85
N LYS A 91 9.60 -3.22 4.68
CA LYS A 91 8.17 -2.90 4.57
C LYS A 91 7.98 -1.39 4.70
N ARG A 92 7.57 -0.73 3.61
CA ARG A 92 7.17 0.68 3.64
C ARG A 92 5.69 0.73 4.00
N ALA A 93 5.39 1.38 5.13
CA ALA A 93 4.03 1.64 5.54
C ALA A 93 3.57 3.02 5.04
N GLY A 94 2.26 3.22 4.91
CA GLY A 94 1.62 4.50 4.61
C GLY A 94 1.95 5.05 3.22
N GLN A 95 1.89 4.22 2.17
CA GLN A 95 2.05 4.70 0.79
C GLN A 95 0.93 5.67 0.46
N ALA A 96 1.27 6.93 0.14
CA ALA A 96 0.29 7.93 -0.24
C ALA A 96 -0.28 7.60 -1.63
N LEU A 97 -1.61 7.47 -1.72
CA LEU A 97 -2.32 7.22 -2.98
C LEU A 97 -2.79 8.51 -3.64
N GLY A 98 -3.09 9.52 -2.83
CA GLY A 98 -3.60 10.81 -3.28
C GLY A 98 -4.16 11.66 -2.14
N ALA A 99 -4.61 12.86 -2.49
CA ALA A 99 -5.34 13.74 -1.60
C ALA A 99 -6.86 13.55 -1.78
N GLY A 100 -7.61 13.83 -0.71
CA GLY A 100 -9.06 13.93 -0.78
C GLY A 100 -9.50 15.27 -1.39
N ASP A 101 -10.62 15.24 -2.11
CA ASP A 101 -11.25 16.40 -2.74
C ASP A 101 -12.79 16.41 -2.56
N GLY A 102 -13.34 15.42 -1.84
CA GLY A 102 -14.76 15.22 -1.63
C GLY A 102 -15.53 14.63 -2.82
N VAL A 103 -14.85 14.25 -3.91
CA VAL A 103 -15.49 13.79 -5.14
C VAL A 103 -14.86 12.50 -5.67
N THR A 104 -13.54 12.38 -5.62
CA THR A 104 -12.79 11.23 -6.14
C THR A 104 -13.06 9.99 -5.29
N GLN A 105 -13.51 8.93 -5.96
CA GLN A 105 -13.85 7.64 -5.33
C GLN A 105 -12.85 6.53 -5.66
N ALA A 106 -12.01 6.72 -6.67
CA ALA A 106 -11.07 5.72 -7.14
C ALA A 106 -9.63 6.21 -6.99
N TYR A 107 -8.80 5.40 -6.35
CA TYR A 107 -7.38 5.67 -6.13
C TYR A 107 -6.57 4.45 -6.55
N GLN A 108 -5.52 4.69 -7.33
CA GLN A 108 -4.62 3.63 -7.75
C GLN A 108 -3.67 3.27 -6.62
N LEU A 109 -3.54 1.98 -6.28
CA LEU A 109 -2.47 1.51 -5.40
C LEU A 109 -1.12 1.77 -6.06
N VAL A 110 -0.23 2.35 -5.28
CA VAL A 110 1.12 2.70 -5.73
C VAL A 110 2.17 2.36 -4.69
N ALA A 111 3.40 2.14 -5.18
CA ALA A 111 4.60 2.12 -4.37
C ALA A 111 5.53 3.26 -4.80
N SER A 112 5.83 4.17 -3.88
CA SER A 112 6.75 5.29 -4.13
C SER A 112 8.15 4.98 -3.62
N PHE A 113 9.15 5.21 -4.47
CA PHE A 113 10.56 4.94 -4.23
C PHE A 113 11.37 6.24 -4.32
N GLY A 114 11.52 6.92 -3.19
CA GLY A 114 12.07 8.28 -3.18
C GLY A 114 11.04 9.27 -3.71
N ASP A 115 11.50 10.42 -4.19
CA ASP A 115 10.62 11.54 -4.52
C ASP A 115 10.11 11.50 -5.97
N ASP A 116 10.84 10.86 -6.88
CA ASP A 116 10.59 10.99 -8.33
C ASP A 116 9.98 9.73 -8.98
N TYR A 117 9.80 8.66 -8.21
CA TYR A 117 9.39 7.39 -8.78
C TYR A 117 8.22 6.75 -8.05
N THR A 118 7.15 6.52 -8.79
CA THR A 118 5.94 5.86 -8.31
C THR A 118 5.58 4.72 -9.25
N HIS A 119 5.49 3.50 -8.71
CA HIS A 119 5.08 2.31 -9.44
C HIS A 119 3.61 2.01 -9.19
N ARG A 120 2.86 1.72 -10.25
CA ARG A 120 1.47 1.30 -10.18
C ARG A 120 1.38 -0.17 -9.77
N ILE A 121 0.74 -0.45 -8.64
CA ILE A 121 0.48 -1.82 -8.20
C ILE A 121 -0.83 -2.29 -8.81
N THR A 122 -0.82 -3.33 -9.64
CA THR A 122 -2.04 -3.90 -10.25
C THR A 122 -2.47 -5.23 -9.63
N LYS A 123 -1.56 -5.91 -8.90
CA LYS A 123 -1.77 -7.24 -8.30
C LYS A 123 -1.43 -7.22 -6.80
N PRO A 124 -2.23 -6.54 -5.97
CA PRO A 124 -2.04 -6.61 -4.52
C PRO A 124 -2.30 -8.04 -4.01
N VAL A 125 -1.63 -8.42 -2.92
CA VAL A 125 -1.91 -9.69 -2.25
C VAL A 125 -3.24 -9.55 -1.50
N ASP A 126 -4.16 -10.46 -1.78
CA ASP A 126 -5.48 -10.47 -1.15
C ASP A 126 -5.38 -10.53 0.38
N GLY A 127 -6.27 -9.80 1.06
CA GLY A 127 -6.29 -9.69 2.53
C GLY A 127 -5.14 -8.90 3.16
N THR A 128 -4.20 -8.36 2.39
CA THR A 128 -3.08 -7.56 2.93
C THR A 128 -3.26 -6.04 2.80
N VAL A 129 -4.21 -5.60 1.97
CA VAL A 129 -4.49 -4.19 1.73
C VAL A 129 -5.20 -3.59 2.93
N ALA A 130 -4.61 -2.56 3.53
CA ALA A 130 -5.23 -1.73 4.55
C ALA A 130 -5.19 -0.28 4.10
N ILE A 131 -6.33 0.40 4.18
CA ILE A 131 -6.52 1.78 3.75
C ILE A 131 -6.67 2.68 4.98
N TYR A 132 -6.09 3.88 4.91
CA TYR A 132 -6.24 4.89 5.92
C TYR A 132 -6.55 6.25 5.28
N ILE A 133 -7.38 7.04 5.95
CA ILE A 133 -7.73 8.41 5.53
C ILE A 133 -7.53 9.34 6.73
N GLY A 134 -6.95 10.50 6.50
CA GLY A 134 -6.92 11.58 7.48
C GLY A 134 -5.80 12.56 7.19
N GLN A 135 -5.52 13.45 8.13
CA GLN A 135 -4.40 14.38 8.02
C GLN A 135 -3.05 13.65 8.14
N ALA A 136 -2.02 14.25 7.56
CA ALA A 136 -0.64 13.77 7.70
C ALA A 136 -0.27 13.61 9.19
N GLY A 137 0.14 12.40 9.58
CA GLY A 137 0.54 12.07 10.95
C GLY A 137 -0.57 11.56 11.87
N SER A 138 -1.84 11.65 11.47
CA SER A 138 -2.97 11.06 12.20
C SER A 138 -4.01 10.41 11.27
N PRO A 139 -3.62 9.45 10.42
CA PRO A 139 -4.55 8.77 9.54
C PRO A 139 -5.41 7.76 10.32
N VAL A 140 -6.67 7.61 9.92
CA VAL A 140 -7.65 6.69 10.52
C VAL A 140 -7.88 5.50 9.60
N ALA A 141 -7.77 4.29 10.14
CA ALA A 141 -7.98 3.05 9.40
C ALA A 141 -9.43 2.94 8.89
N GLN A 142 -9.58 2.58 7.62
CA GLN A 142 -10.86 2.34 6.97
C GLN A 142 -11.17 0.85 7.03
N THR A 143 -12.20 0.48 7.80
CA THR A 143 -12.59 -0.94 7.98
C THR A 143 -13.74 -1.37 7.06
N SER A 144 -14.37 -0.41 6.40
CA SER A 144 -15.58 -0.57 5.59
C SER A 144 -15.65 0.52 4.52
N ARG A 145 -16.64 0.43 3.63
CA ARG A 145 -16.94 1.41 2.56
C ARG A 145 -15.85 1.61 1.51
N TRP A 146 -15.04 0.57 1.29
CA TRP A 146 -14.10 0.52 0.20
C TRP A 146 -13.91 -0.92 -0.28
N SER A 147 -13.40 -1.07 -1.49
CA SER A 147 -12.99 -2.34 -2.07
C SER A 147 -11.70 -2.15 -2.86
N VAL A 148 -10.98 -3.24 -3.13
CA VAL A 148 -9.79 -3.24 -3.98
C VAL A 148 -9.96 -4.22 -5.13
N GLY A 149 -9.70 -3.77 -6.35
CA GLY A 149 -9.61 -4.64 -7.51
C GLY A 149 -8.29 -5.42 -7.48
N LEU A 150 -8.34 -6.73 -7.25
CA LEU A 150 -7.12 -7.56 -7.16
C LEU A 150 -6.35 -7.74 -8.48
N LEU A 151 -6.92 -7.29 -9.60
CA LEU A 151 -6.31 -7.31 -10.93
C LEU A 151 -5.96 -5.92 -11.47
N SER A 152 -6.58 -4.86 -10.93
CA SER A 152 -6.30 -3.47 -11.31
C SER A 152 -5.46 -2.72 -10.27
N GLY A 153 -5.47 -3.21 -9.02
CA GLY A 153 -5.00 -2.51 -7.83
C GLY A 153 -5.68 -1.17 -7.61
N GLU A 154 -6.92 -1.01 -8.09
CA GLU A 154 -7.71 0.18 -7.85
C GLU A 154 -8.49 0.04 -6.54
N VAL A 155 -8.33 1.00 -5.65
CA VAL A 155 -9.13 1.17 -4.44
C VAL A 155 -10.35 2.00 -4.81
N SER A 156 -11.54 1.46 -4.62
CA SER A 156 -12.82 2.14 -4.86
C SER A 156 -13.56 2.35 -3.55
N PHE A 157 -13.87 3.60 -3.22
CA PHE A 157 -14.75 3.99 -2.13
C PHE A 157 -16.22 3.93 -2.56
N ASP A 158 -17.09 3.58 -1.62
CA ASP A 158 -18.54 3.68 -1.83
C ASP A 158 -18.96 5.15 -2.03
N SER A 159 -20.18 5.37 -2.54
CA SER A 159 -20.75 6.71 -2.65
C SER A 159 -20.75 7.44 -1.32
N ASP A 160 -20.55 8.77 -1.37
CA ASP A 160 -20.52 9.57 -0.16
C ASP A 160 -21.84 9.52 0.60
N LEU A 161 -21.76 9.19 1.88
CA LEU A 161 -22.80 9.50 2.85
C LEU A 161 -22.43 10.81 3.52
N ALA A 162 -23.11 11.86 3.07
CA ALA A 162 -23.02 13.18 3.66
C ALA A 162 -24.23 13.46 4.55
N GLY A 163 -24.03 14.16 5.65
CA GLY A 163 -25.11 14.52 6.57
C GLY A 163 -24.83 15.81 7.33
N THR A 164 -25.88 16.62 7.53
CA THR A 164 -25.85 17.80 8.39
C THR A 164 -26.12 17.40 9.84
N VAL A 165 -25.31 17.93 10.76
CA VAL A 165 -25.41 17.72 12.19
C VAL A 165 -26.38 18.73 12.77
N THR A 166 -27.54 18.26 13.22
CA THR A 166 -28.61 19.12 13.78
C THR A 166 -28.60 19.19 15.31
N GLY A 167 -27.72 18.43 15.94
CA GLY A 167 -27.55 18.36 17.39
C GLY A 167 -26.26 17.66 17.77
N ALA A 168 -25.68 18.04 18.91
CA ALA A 168 -24.51 17.38 19.46
C ALA A 168 -24.52 17.47 21.00
N THR A 169 -24.16 16.37 21.67
CA THR A 169 -24.12 16.32 23.14
C THR A 169 -22.80 16.85 23.68
N SER A 170 -22.81 17.60 24.77
CA SER A 170 -21.61 17.92 25.58
C SER A 170 -21.30 16.77 26.53
N ALA A 171 -20.71 15.68 26.01
CA ALA A 171 -20.49 14.42 26.73
C ALA A 171 -19.25 13.68 26.23
N SER A 172 -18.90 12.58 26.88
CA SER A 172 -17.83 11.67 26.46
C SER A 172 -18.35 10.22 26.48
N PRO A 173 -18.54 9.56 25.33
CA PRO A 173 -18.33 10.06 23.95
C PRO A 173 -19.37 11.13 23.54
N CYS A 174 -19.00 12.00 22.59
CA CYS A 174 -19.91 12.93 21.96
C CYS A 174 -20.86 12.20 20.99
N VAL A 175 -22.17 12.43 21.14
CA VAL A 175 -23.22 11.95 20.22
C VAL A 175 -23.64 13.08 19.30
N LEU A 176 -23.63 12.83 17.99
CA LEU A 176 -24.11 13.73 16.94
C LEU A 176 -25.48 13.25 16.44
N GLU A 177 -26.40 14.18 16.23
CA GLU A 177 -27.69 13.95 15.60
C GLU A 177 -27.58 14.23 14.09
N ILE A 178 -27.77 13.19 13.28
CA ILE A 178 -27.71 13.21 11.82
C ILE A 178 -28.86 12.32 11.32
N THR A 179 -29.96 12.94 10.89
CA THR A 179 -31.16 12.19 10.48
C THR A 179 -30.88 11.28 9.29
N GLY A 180 -31.17 9.98 9.42
CA GLY A 180 -31.07 9.02 8.32
C GLY A 180 -29.66 8.85 7.75
N HIS A 181 -28.63 8.87 8.59
CA HIS A 181 -27.22 8.90 8.17
C HIS A 181 -26.76 7.71 7.30
N GLY A 182 -27.42 6.55 7.37
CA GLY A 182 -27.06 5.35 6.58
C GLY A 182 -25.72 4.68 6.95
N LEU A 183 -24.96 5.27 7.86
CA LEU A 183 -23.71 4.73 8.44
C LEU A 183 -23.93 3.45 9.26
N THR A 184 -22.86 2.67 9.37
CA THR A 184 -22.73 1.49 10.23
C THR A 184 -21.57 1.68 11.23
N THR A 185 -21.60 0.96 12.35
CA THR A 185 -20.51 1.01 13.34
C THR A 185 -19.20 0.50 12.72
N GLY A 186 -18.14 1.29 12.82
CA GLY A 186 -16.84 1.03 12.18
C GLY A 186 -16.57 1.86 10.93
N ASP A 187 -17.60 2.50 10.36
CA ASP A 187 -17.42 3.53 9.34
C ASP A 187 -16.63 4.72 9.92
N THR A 188 -16.02 5.52 9.04
CA THR A 188 -15.36 6.76 9.44
C THR A 188 -15.98 7.96 8.72
N VAL A 189 -16.00 9.10 9.40
CA VAL A 189 -16.53 10.35 8.84
C VAL A 189 -15.56 11.50 9.09
N HIS A 190 -15.39 12.33 8.07
CA HIS A 190 -14.79 13.64 8.19
C HIS A 190 -15.80 14.63 8.78
N LEU A 191 -15.38 15.41 9.77
CA LEU A 191 -16.16 16.44 10.44
C LEU A 191 -15.77 17.82 9.89
N GLY A 192 -16.74 18.62 9.49
CA GLY A 192 -16.51 19.95 8.94
C GLY A 192 -17.62 20.94 9.27
N ALA A 193 -17.39 22.21 8.93
CA ALA A 193 -18.35 23.32 9.05
C ALA A 193 -18.95 23.60 10.44
N PHE A 194 -18.45 22.98 11.52
CA PHE A 194 -18.90 23.27 12.87
C PHE A 194 -18.53 24.70 13.27
N THR A 195 -19.53 25.48 13.69
CA THR A 195 -19.29 26.77 14.35
C THR A 195 -19.64 26.73 15.83
N GLY A 196 -19.18 27.75 16.57
CA GLY A 196 -19.35 27.86 18.01
C GLY A 196 -18.10 27.49 18.80
N THR A 197 -18.02 28.01 20.04
CA THR A 197 -16.88 27.81 20.93
C THR A 197 -16.72 26.32 21.27
N GLY A 198 -15.51 25.77 21.12
CA GLY A 198 -15.22 24.35 21.32
C GLY A 198 -15.56 23.49 20.10
N TRP A 199 -16.76 23.64 19.55
CA TRP A 199 -17.26 22.87 18.40
C TRP A 199 -16.42 23.05 17.13
N SER A 200 -15.93 24.27 16.86
CA SER A 200 -15.05 24.51 15.70
C SER A 200 -13.75 23.71 15.73
N GLY A 201 -13.35 23.19 16.91
CA GLY A 201 -12.20 22.28 17.06
C GLY A 201 -12.47 20.85 16.59
N LEU A 202 -13.70 20.54 16.18
CA LEU A 202 -14.03 19.28 15.50
C LEU A 202 -13.70 19.30 14.01
N ASN A 203 -13.56 20.48 13.41
CA ASN A 203 -13.32 20.61 11.98
C ASN A 203 -11.99 19.97 11.56
N ASP A 204 -11.97 19.43 10.34
CA ASP A 204 -10.82 18.79 9.68
C ASP A 204 -10.36 17.49 10.37
N ARG A 205 -11.21 16.91 11.23
CA ARG A 205 -10.96 15.62 11.90
C ARG A 205 -11.72 14.52 11.20
N ARG A 206 -11.09 13.34 11.13
CA ARG A 206 -11.77 12.09 10.79
C ARG A 206 -11.92 11.24 12.04
N GLU A 207 -13.13 10.76 12.26
CA GLU A 207 -13.48 9.99 13.46
C GLU A 207 -14.15 8.67 13.10
N ILE A 208 -13.90 7.65 13.91
CA ILE A 208 -14.58 6.35 13.80
C ILE A 208 -15.97 6.48 14.44
N VAL A 209 -16.97 5.94 13.75
CA VAL A 209 -18.37 6.01 14.14
C VAL A 209 -18.78 4.77 14.91
N ALA A 210 -19.49 4.96 16.02
CA ALA A 210 -20.34 3.95 16.61
C ALA A 210 -21.81 4.40 16.53
N VAL A 211 -22.63 3.65 15.79
CA VAL A 211 -24.04 3.96 15.56
C VAL A 211 -24.83 3.72 16.84
N VAL A 212 -25.64 4.71 17.24
CA VAL A 212 -26.54 4.63 18.40
C VAL A 212 -27.93 4.21 17.96
N ASP A 213 -28.47 4.88 16.95
CA ASP A 213 -29.73 4.55 16.28
C ASP A 213 -29.73 5.12 14.84
N ALA A 214 -30.87 5.15 14.15
CA ALA A 214 -30.95 5.60 12.75
C ALA A 214 -30.65 7.10 12.53
N ASN A 215 -30.67 7.91 13.59
CA ASN A 215 -30.49 9.36 13.56
C ASN A 215 -29.34 9.84 14.45
N HIS A 216 -28.63 8.94 15.12
CA HIS A 216 -27.59 9.29 16.07
C HIS A 216 -26.35 8.42 15.90
N ILE A 217 -25.20 9.08 15.88
CA ILE A 217 -23.89 8.45 15.91
C ILE A 217 -23.09 8.97 17.10
N SER A 218 -22.18 8.15 17.62
CA SER A 218 -21.19 8.58 18.61
C SER A 218 -19.79 8.59 18.01
N ILE A 219 -19.00 9.58 18.40
CA ILE A 219 -17.60 9.75 18.04
C ILE A 219 -16.74 9.76 19.31
N PRO A 220 -15.48 9.29 19.28
CA PRO A 220 -14.63 9.14 20.46
C PRO A 220 -14.01 10.48 20.90
N VAL A 221 -14.81 11.53 20.95
CA VAL A 221 -14.41 12.87 21.38
C VAL A 221 -15.07 13.21 22.71
N ASP A 222 -14.27 13.69 23.66
CA ASP A 222 -14.78 14.30 24.89
C ASP A 222 -15.16 15.75 24.63
N SER A 223 -16.47 16.00 24.53
CA SER A 223 -17.06 17.34 24.39
C SER A 223 -17.70 17.83 25.69
N SER A 224 -17.42 17.20 26.84
CA SER A 224 -18.06 17.54 28.13
C SER A 224 -17.84 19.01 28.55
N ALA A 225 -16.73 19.61 28.12
CA ALA A 225 -16.41 21.02 28.35
C ALA A 225 -17.01 21.98 27.31
N PHE A 226 -17.64 21.48 26.24
CA PHE A 226 -18.17 22.32 25.17
C PHE A 226 -19.53 22.90 25.61
N PRO A 227 -19.82 24.18 25.30
CA PRO A 227 -21.16 24.74 25.45
C PRO A 227 -22.21 23.93 24.68
N ALA A 228 -23.49 24.10 25.01
CA ALA A 228 -24.57 23.48 24.26
C ALA A 228 -24.45 23.79 22.75
N TYR A 229 -24.51 22.76 21.92
CA TYR A 229 -24.48 22.94 20.47
C TYR A 229 -25.81 23.50 19.98
N SER A 230 -25.79 24.72 19.44
CA SER A 230 -26.98 25.42 18.93
C SER A 230 -26.83 25.91 17.49
N ALA A 231 -25.65 25.71 16.89
CA ALA A 231 -25.35 26.21 15.55
C ALA A 231 -25.96 25.34 14.44
N ASN A 232 -26.07 24.02 14.67
CA ASN A 232 -26.73 23.05 13.78
C ASN A 232 -26.25 23.12 12.32
N ASP A 233 -24.94 23.31 12.16
CA ASP A 233 -24.26 23.60 10.90
C ASP A 233 -23.16 22.60 10.53
N GLY A 234 -22.78 21.72 11.45
CA GLY A 234 -21.75 20.73 11.23
C GLY A 234 -22.11 19.81 10.08
N THR A 235 -21.10 19.34 9.37
CA THR A 235 -21.25 18.41 8.24
C THR A 235 -20.39 17.19 8.47
N THR A 236 -20.89 16.05 8.00
CA THR A 236 -20.17 14.78 7.98
C THR A 236 -20.06 14.28 6.54
N HIS A 237 -18.93 13.68 6.20
CA HIS A 237 -18.68 13.05 4.90
C HIS A 237 -17.90 11.76 5.08
N THR A 238 -18.27 10.70 4.35
CA THR A 238 -17.51 9.45 4.33
C THR A 238 -16.36 9.49 3.34
N LEU A 239 -16.51 10.18 2.20
CA LEU A 239 -15.43 10.31 1.22
C LEU A 239 -14.25 11.13 1.76
N PRO A 240 -13.02 10.87 1.29
CA PRO A 240 -11.87 11.71 1.58
C PRO A 240 -12.12 13.17 1.18
N GLN A 241 -11.97 14.10 2.13
CA GLN A 241 -12.18 15.53 1.94
C GLN A 241 -10.88 16.29 1.68
N ALA A 242 -11.01 17.55 1.26
CA ALA A 242 -9.87 18.45 1.10
C ALA A 242 -9.06 18.54 2.41
N GLY A 243 -7.74 18.38 2.32
CA GLY A 243 -6.84 18.37 3.48
C GLY A 243 -6.57 16.96 4.05
N GLU A 244 -7.31 15.95 3.62
CA GLU A 244 -7.03 14.55 3.93
C GLU A 244 -6.10 13.91 2.90
N ILE A 245 -5.29 12.97 3.35
CA ILE A 245 -4.44 12.11 2.51
C ILE A 245 -4.94 10.68 2.65
N ILE A 246 -5.04 10.00 1.52
CA ILE A 246 -5.33 8.57 1.46
C ILE A 246 -3.98 7.86 1.46
N THR A 247 -3.79 6.96 2.42
CA THR A 247 -2.60 6.11 2.48
C THR A 247 -2.96 4.64 2.53
N ALA A 248 -2.06 3.78 2.06
CA ALA A 248 -2.26 2.34 2.06
C ALA A 248 -1.03 1.59 2.57
N ASP A 249 -1.31 0.49 3.27
CA ASP A 249 -0.36 -0.59 3.52
C ASP A 249 -0.78 -1.80 2.70
N LEU A 250 0.17 -2.48 2.06
CA LEU A 250 -0.11 -3.73 1.36
C LEU A 250 1.16 -4.56 1.14
N GLU A 251 0.94 -5.85 0.86
CA GLU A 251 1.90 -6.65 0.11
C GLU A 251 1.48 -6.66 -1.36
N TRP A 252 2.45 -6.68 -2.27
CA TRP A 252 2.19 -6.84 -3.69
C TRP A 252 3.19 -7.78 -4.34
N GLU A 253 2.78 -8.35 -5.47
CA GLU A 253 3.56 -9.31 -6.22
C GLU A 253 3.63 -8.85 -7.68
N PHE A 254 4.84 -8.80 -8.23
CA PHE A 254 5.06 -8.52 -9.64
C PHE A 254 4.80 -9.77 -10.47
N GLN A 255 4.26 -9.59 -11.67
CA GLN A 255 4.33 -10.63 -12.69
C GLN A 255 5.66 -10.49 -13.41
N VAL A 256 6.51 -11.50 -13.27
CA VAL A 256 7.84 -11.51 -13.89
C VAL A 256 8.06 -12.78 -14.69
N CYS A 257 9.00 -12.74 -15.62
CA CYS A 257 9.63 -13.94 -16.15
C CYS A 257 11.14 -13.93 -15.87
N LEU A 258 11.76 -15.09 -16.02
CA LEU A 258 13.21 -15.20 -15.99
C LEU A 258 13.77 -14.75 -17.35
N SER A 259 14.65 -13.76 -17.37
CA SER A 259 15.31 -13.37 -18.62
C SER A 259 16.51 -14.27 -18.94
N SER A 260 17.08 -14.95 -17.93
CA SER A 260 18.19 -15.91 -18.04
C SER A 260 17.82 -17.30 -17.48
N ARG A 261 18.59 -18.33 -17.88
CA ARG A 261 18.46 -19.66 -17.27
C ARG A 261 19.18 -19.65 -15.93
N ILE A 262 18.59 -20.27 -14.91
CA ILE A 262 19.28 -20.50 -13.63
C ILE A 262 20.32 -21.59 -13.82
N GLU A 263 21.60 -21.22 -13.73
CA GLU A 263 22.72 -22.14 -13.86
C GLU A 263 23.06 -22.81 -12.51
N PRO A 264 23.58 -24.05 -12.54
CA PRO A 264 24.14 -24.67 -11.36
C PRO A 264 25.38 -23.88 -10.91
N PRO A 265 25.59 -23.75 -9.60
CA PRO A 265 26.76 -23.05 -9.12
C PRO A 265 28.04 -23.82 -9.44
N SER A 266 29.10 -23.09 -9.78
CA SER A 266 30.38 -23.66 -10.21
C SER A 266 31.10 -24.47 -9.13
N ASP A 267 30.86 -24.18 -7.84
CA ASP A 267 31.52 -24.85 -6.70
C ASP A 267 30.53 -25.10 -5.55
N ALA A 268 29.85 -26.25 -5.58
CA ALA A 268 28.93 -26.65 -4.53
C ALA A 268 29.65 -27.32 -3.35
N VAL A 269 30.18 -26.52 -2.42
CA VAL A 269 30.61 -27.04 -1.10
C VAL A 269 29.50 -26.79 -0.08
N VAL A 270 28.91 -27.88 0.43
CA VAL A 270 27.87 -27.84 1.47
C VAL A 270 28.35 -27.03 2.67
N GLY A 271 27.59 -26.02 3.08
CA GLY A 271 27.90 -25.17 4.24
C GLY A 271 28.64 -23.87 3.94
N ARG A 272 28.93 -23.57 2.67
CA ARG A 272 29.41 -22.24 2.22
C ARG A 272 28.32 -21.49 1.45
N ILE A 273 28.45 -20.18 1.43
CA ILE A 273 27.63 -19.31 0.60
C ILE A 273 28.05 -19.51 -0.86
N VAL A 274 27.07 -19.80 -1.70
CA VAL A 274 27.27 -20.09 -3.12
C VAL A 274 26.64 -19.00 -3.96
N ARG A 275 27.39 -18.47 -4.94
CA ARG A 275 26.85 -17.52 -5.92
C ARG A 275 25.98 -18.26 -6.91
N LEU A 276 24.72 -17.86 -7.00
CA LEU A 276 23.95 -18.11 -8.21
C LEU A 276 24.53 -17.18 -9.28
N GLY A 277 24.49 -17.57 -10.56
CA GLY A 277 24.79 -16.63 -11.65
C GLY A 277 23.90 -15.38 -11.59
N GLU A 278 24.10 -14.43 -12.50
CA GLU A 278 23.22 -13.26 -12.60
C GLU A 278 21.78 -13.71 -12.92
N VAL A 279 20.88 -13.56 -11.94
CA VAL A 279 19.45 -13.79 -12.15
C VAL A 279 18.81 -12.44 -12.42
N VAL A 280 18.16 -12.38 -13.56
CA VAL A 280 17.52 -11.18 -14.05
C VAL A 280 16.04 -11.48 -14.21
N PHE A 281 15.22 -10.73 -13.47
CA PHE A 281 13.78 -10.74 -13.61
C PHE A 281 13.38 -9.59 -14.52
N GLU A 282 12.44 -9.88 -15.42
CA GLU A 282 11.81 -8.89 -16.28
C GLU A 282 10.33 -8.86 -15.90
N GLU A 283 9.85 -7.69 -15.47
CA GLU A 283 8.43 -7.46 -15.28
C GLU A 283 7.70 -7.53 -16.62
N VAL A 284 6.51 -8.11 -16.58
CA VAL A 284 5.66 -8.32 -17.73
C VAL A 284 4.60 -7.25 -17.72
N ASP A 285 4.73 -6.27 -18.62
CA ASP A 285 3.65 -5.34 -18.91
C ASP A 285 2.47 -6.13 -19.54
N GLU A 286 1.27 -5.85 -19.05
CA GLU A 286 0.02 -6.23 -19.74
C GLU A 286 -0.28 -5.26 -20.88
#